data_AF-A0A7S4F5I3-F1
#
_entry.id   AF-A0A7S4F5I3-F1
#
_cell.length_a   1.000
_cell.length_b   1.000
_cell.length_c   1.000
_cell.angle_alpha   90.00
_cell.angle_beta   90.00
_cell.angle_gamma   90.00
#
_symmetry.space_group_name_H-M   'P 1'
#
loop_
_entity.id
_entity.type
_entity.pdbx_description
1 polymer ?
#
loop_
_entity_poly.entity_id
_entity_poly.type
_entity_poly.pdbx_seq_one_letter_code
_entity_poly.pdbx_strand_id
1 'polypeptide(L)'
;PPSPPPPSPPPPSPPPPSPPPPSPPPPSPPPPSPPPPSPPPPPTLPPSPSPLLPPPSPPSLPPLLPSTVCGTVLSLTDVFSQGEFCNTKQQRNQNKGDCESHKLLWRTTDGIETGRLCTFVAGQGETTCQMGELYLCAIPPPPLPPPSSPLPSRPPSPPSPPAF
;
A
#
# COMPACT_ATOMS: atom_id res chain seq x y z
N PRO A 1 -49.92 3.23 -94.02
CA PRO A 1 -48.64 3.69 -93.44
C PRO A 1 -48.86 3.94 -91.94
N PRO A 2 -47.98 3.47 -91.05
CA PRO A 2 -48.11 3.77 -89.62
C PRO A 2 -47.96 5.28 -89.40
N SER A 3 -48.79 5.86 -88.53
CA SER A 3 -48.70 7.27 -88.15
C SER A 3 -47.36 7.54 -87.46
N PRO A 4 -46.72 8.70 -87.74
CA PRO A 4 -45.51 9.07 -87.01
C PRO A 4 -45.83 9.20 -85.51
N PRO A 5 -44.87 8.84 -84.64
CA PRO A 5 -45.04 9.02 -83.20
C PRO A 5 -45.22 10.52 -82.89
N PRO A 6 -46.00 10.85 -81.85
CA PRO A 6 -46.16 12.24 -81.43
C PRO A 6 -44.80 12.82 -81.00
N PRO A 7 -44.58 14.13 -81.21
CA PRO A 7 -43.38 14.80 -80.73
C PRO A 7 -43.28 14.67 -79.21
N SER A 8 -42.05 14.42 -78.72
CA SER A 8 -41.79 14.36 -77.29
C SER A 8 -42.14 15.69 -76.62
N PRO A 9 -42.70 15.67 -75.40
CA PRO A 9 -42.96 16.90 -74.66
C PRO A 9 -41.64 17.64 -74.38
N PRO A 10 -41.65 18.99 -74.33
CA PRO A 10 -40.48 19.75 -73.94
C PRO A 10 -40.05 19.35 -72.52
N PRO A 11 -38.73 19.39 -72.22
CA PRO A 11 -38.25 19.10 -70.88
C PRO A 11 -38.84 20.10 -69.88
N PRO A 12 -39.10 19.69 -68.63
CA PRO A 12 -39.56 20.60 -67.59
C PRO A 12 -38.52 21.69 -67.33
N SER A 13 -38.98 22.91 -67.11
CA SER A 13 -38.12 24.02 -66.69
C SER A 13 -37.42 23.69 -65.38
N PRO A 14 -36.14 24.11 -65.19
CA PRO A 14 -35.46 23.91 -63.92
C PRO A 14 -36.21 24.64 -62.80
N PRO A 15 -36.17 24.11 -61.56
CA PRO A 15 -36.74 24.79 -60.41
C PRO A 15 -36.02 26.13 -60.17
N PRO A 16 -36.71 27.15 -59.63
CA PRO A 16 -36.07 28.40 -59.25
C PRO A 16 -34.99 28.17 -58.19
N PRO A 17 -33.93 28.99 -58.16
CA PRO A 17 -32.90 28.91 -57.13
C PRO A 17 -33.52 29.12 -55.74
N SER A 18 -33.06 28.37 -54.75
CA SER A 18 -33.49 28.54 -53.37
C SER A 18 -33.09 29.92 -52.84
N PRO A 19 -33.93 30.56 -52.00
CA PRO A 19 -33.56 31.81 -51.37
C PRO A 19 -32.32 31.62 -50.48
N PRO A 20 -31.48 32.67 -50.32
CA PRO A 20 -30.34 32.60 -49.42
C PRO A 20 -30.82 32.35 -47.98
N PRO A 21 -30.03 31.62 -47.17
CA PRO A 21 -30.38 31.39 -45.77
C PRO A 21 -30.41 32.72 -44.99
N PRO A 22 -31.27 32.84 -43.95
CA PRO A 22 -31.27 34.00 -43.08
C PRO A 22 -29.91 34.17 -42.40
N SER A 23 -29.49 35.41 -42.21
CA SER A 23 -28.26 35.71 -41.47
C SER A 23 -28.39 35.26 -40.00
N PRO A 24 -27.32 34.73 -39.40
CA PRO A 24 -27.35 34.34 -37.99
C PRO A 24 -27.58 35.58 -37.09
N PRO A 25 -28.24 35.41 -35.93
CA PRO A 25 -28.39 36.49 -34.97
C PRO A 25 -27.01 36.94 -34.43
N PRO A 26 -26.85 38.23 -34.06
CA PRO A 26 -25.62 38.70 -33.46
C PRO A 26 -25.33 37.97 -32.14
N PRO A 27 -24.05 37.79 -31.76
CA PRO A 27 -23.70 37.17 -30.49
C PRO A 27 -24.19 38.01 -29.31
N SER A 28 -24.68 37.33 -28.26
CA SER A 28 -25.04 37.97 -27.00
C SER A 28 -23.83 38.65 -26.35
N PRO A 29 -24.00 39.81 -25.69
CA PRO A 29 -22.92 40.43 -24.93
C PRO A 29 -22.43 39.50 -23.82
N PRO A 30 -21.13 39.57 -23.45
CA PRO A 30 -20.60 38.79 -22.34
C PRO A 30 -21.28 39.20 -21.03
N PRO A 31 -21.46 38.26 -20.07
CA PRO A 31 -22.00 38.59 -18.77
C PRO A 31 -21.08 39.56 -18.01
N PRO A 32 -21.63 40.39 -17.09
CA PRO A 32 -20.82 41.24 -16.23
C PRO A 32 -19.86 40.40 -15.39
N SER A 33 -18.67 40.93 -15.13
CA SER A 33 -17.70 40.26 -14.25
C SER A 33 -18.24 40.16 -12.82
N PRO A 34 -18.02 39.04 -12.12
CA PRO A 34 -18.41 38.91 -10.72
C PRO A 34 -17.65 39.92 -9.86
N PRO A 35 -18.24 40.39 -8.73
CA PRO A 35 -17.52 41.21 -7.77
C PRO A 35 -16.32 40.44 -7.19
N PRO A 36 -15.25 41.15 -6.78
CA PRO A 36 -14.10 40.50 -6.14
C PRO A 36 -14.52 39.82 -4.83
N PRO A 37 -13.86 38.71 -4.45
CA PRO A 37 -14.11 38.05 -3.17
C PRO A 37 -13.76 38.99 -2.01
N SER A 38 -14.53 38.88 -0.92
CA SER A 38 -14.21 39.58 0.32
C SER A 38 -12.87 39.07 0.90
N PRO A 39 -12.05 39.94 1.52
CA PRO A 39 -10.82 39.50 2.17
C PRO A 39 -11.13 38.51 3.30
N PRO A 40 -10.23 37.55 3.56
CA PRO A 40 -10.41 36.62 4.66
C PRO A 40 -10.40 37.37 6.01
N PRO A 41 -11.15 36.88 7.01
CA PRO A 41 -11.08 37.44 8.36
C PRO A 41 -9.65 37.31 8.92
N PRO A 42 -9.22 38.22 9.81
CA PRO A 42 -7.93 38.12 10.47
C PRO A 42 -7.84 36.80 11.26
N PRO A 43 -6.64 36.21 11.38
CA PRO A 43 -6.44 35.00 12.17
C PRO A 43 -6.81 35.26 13.63
N THR A 44 -7.54 34.34 14.22
CA THR A 44 -7.78 34.33 15.66
C THR A 44 -6.46 34.07 16.38
N LEU A 45 -6.16 34.87 17.40
CA LEU A 45 -5.00 34.62 18.26
C LEU A 45 -5.18 33.26 18.96
N PRO A 46 -4.12 32.43 19.05
CA PRO A 46 -4.20 31.17 19.76
C PRO A 46 -4.50 31.44 21.25
N PRO A 47 -5.31 30.56 21.89
CA PRO A 47 -5.52 30.64 23.33
C PRO A 47 -4.18 30.52 24.06
N SER A 48 -4.04 31.26 25.16
CA SER A 48 -2.87 31.15 26.03
C SER A 48 -2.69 29.70 26.49
N PRO A 49 -1.48 29.11 26.42
CA PRO A 49 -1.28 27.70 26.76
C PRO A 49 -1.61 27.46 28.23
N SER A 50 -2.49 26.49 28.49
CA SER A 50 -2.73 25.96 29.83
C SER A 50 -1.42 25.49 30.47
N PRO A 51 -1.28 25.57 31.80
CA PRO A 51 -0.11 25.06 32.50
C PRO A 51 0.15 23.59 32.11
N LEU A 52 1.37 23.31 31.65
CA LEU A 52 1.79 21.98 31.23
C LEU A 52 1.66 21.01 32.42
N LEU A 53 0.78 20.02 32.27
CA LEU A 53 0.79 18.85 33.13
C LEU A 53 2.15 18.16 33.01
N PRO A 54 2.67 17.55 34.09
CA PRO A 54 3.90 16.77 34.01
C PRO A 54 3.76 15.69 32.92
N PRO A 55 4.81 15.42 32.15
CA PRO A 55 4.76 14.41 31.11
C PRO A 55 4.34 13.06 31.72
N PRO A 56 3.48 12.28 31.05
CA PRO A 56 3.16 10.94 31.49
C PRO A 56 4.45 10.11 31.55
N SER A 57 4.59 9.27 32.59
CA SER A 57 5.71 8.34 32.68
C SER A 57 5.80 7.50 31.40
N PRO A 58 7.01 7.26 30.85
CA PRO A 58 7.17 6.48 29.64
C PRO A 58 6.57 5.07 29.84
N PRO A 59 5.91 4.49 28.82
CA PRO A 59 5.45 3.11 28.90
C PRO A 59 6.67 2.21 29.16
N SER A 60 6.57 1.34 30.17
CA SER A 60 7.60 0.34 30.45
C SER A 60 7.82 -0.49 29.18
N LEU A 61 9.01 -0.37 28.59
CA LEU A 61 9.39 -1.19 27.45
C LEU A 61 9.40 -2.66 27.89
N PRO A 62 8.86 -3.59 27.09
CA PRO A 62 8.98 -5.01 27.38
C PRO A 62 10.47 -5.39 27.47
N PRO A 63 10.83 -6.33 28.36
CA PRO A 63 12.21 -6.77 28.49
C PRO A 63 12.71 -7.31 27.15
N LEU A 64 13.81 -6.75 26.63
CA LEU A 64 14.51 -7.36 25.51
C LEU A 64 15.07 -8.71 25.97
N LEU A 65 14.56 -9.79 25.40
CA LEU A 65 15.09 -11.12 25.68
C LEU A 65 16.51 -11.25 25.10
N PRO A 66 17.42 -11.97 25.78
CA PRO A 66 18.77 -12.22 25.26
C PRO A 66 18.69 -13.01 23.94
N SER A 67 19.60 -12.71 23.01
CA SER A 67 19.59 -13.25 21.63
C SER A 67 19.54 -14.79 21.54
N THR A 68 20.01 -15.50 22.57
CA THR A 68 19.93 -16.96 22.68
C THR A 68 18.48 -17.47 22.67
N VAL A 69 17.55 -16.73 23.28
CA VAL A 69 16.14 -17.12 23.37
C VAL A 69 15.48 -17.06 21.99
N CYS A 70 15.87 -16.09 21.15
CA CYS A 70 15.32 -15.99 19.80
C CYS A 70 15.62 -17.21 18.93
N GLY A 71 16.80 -17.83 19.07
CA GLY A 71 17.12 -19.05 18.33
C GLY A 71 16.15 -20.20 18.64
N THR A 72 15.92 -20.46 19.93
CA THR A 72 14.98 -21.51 20.38
C THR A 72 13.54 -21.20 19.95
N VAL A 73 13.13 -19.94 20.10
CA VAL A 73 11.79 -19.51 19.74
C VAL A 73 11.57 -19.60 18.23
N LEU A 74 12.57 -19.30 17.41
CA LEU A 74 12.51 -19.46 15.95
C LEU A 74 12.31 -20.92 15.51
N SER A 75 12.75 -21.91 16.30
CA SER A 75 12.53 -23.33 16.01
C SER A 75 11.10 -23.84 16.31
N LEU A 76 10.26 -23.07 17.00
CA LEU A 76 8.86 -23.44 17.30
C LEU A 76 7.97 -23.34 16.06
N THR A 77 6.86 -24.08 16.06
CA THR A 77 5.88 -24.10 14.97
C THR A 77 5.01 -22.84 15.01
N ASP A 78 4.97 -22.09 13.91
CA ASP A 78 4.10 -20.92 13.78
C ASP A 78 2.64 -21.34 13.48
N VAL A 79 1.72 -20.96 14.36
CA VAL A 79 0.28 -21.24 14.21
C VAL A 79 -0.44 -20.21 13.35
N PHE A 80 0.11 -19.00 13.21
CA PHE A 80 -0.56 -17.93 12.44
C PHE A 80 -0.62 -18.27 10.95
N SER A 81 0.42 -18.92 10.44
CA SER A 81 0.48 -19.42 9.06
C SER A 81 -0.65 -20.41 8.71
N GLN A 82 -1.35 -20.97 9.71
CA GLN A 82 -2.48 -21.89 9.54
C GLN A 82 -3.84 -21.24 9.85
N GLY A 83 -3.87 -19.94 10.19
CA GLY A 83 -5.09 -19.27 10.65
C GLY A 83 -5.55 -19.72 12.04
N GLU A 84 -4.64 -20.26 12.86
CA GLU A 84 -4.95 -20.79 14.19
C GLU A 84 -4.34 -19.97 15.33
N PHE A 85 -4.92 -20.08 16.52
CA PHE A 85 -4.39 -19.53 17.76
C PHE A 85 -4.01 -20.65 18.74
N CYS A 86 -3.30 -20.31 19.82
CA CYS A 86 -2.80 -21.26 20.82
C CYS A 86 -3.92 -22.20 21.33
N ASN A 87 -5.10 -21.64 21.63
CA ASN A 87 -6.23 -22.37 22.21
C ASN A 87 -7.19 -23.01 21.18
N THR A 88 -6.97 -22.84 19.87
CA THR A 88 -7.93 -23.29 18.84
C THR A 88 -7.98 -24.82 18.72
N LYS A 89 -6.86 -25.52 18.90
CA LYS A 89 -6.83 -26.99 18.88
C LYS A 89 -7.01 -27.55 20.28
N GLN A 90 -8.03 -28.40 20.45
CA GLN A 90 -8.28 -29.10 21.71
C GLN A 90 -7.08 -29.94 22.17
N GLN A 91 -6.34 -30.53 21.22
CA GLN A 91 -5.13 -31.31 21.51
C GLN A 91 -4.04 -30.49 22.21
N ARG A 92 -3.83 -29.23 21.79
CA ARG A 92 -2.90 -28.28 22.45
C ARG A 92 -3.33 -27.97 23.87
N ASN A 93 -4.64 -27.86 24.13
CA ASN A 93 -5.15 -27.57 25.47
C ASN A 93 -4.95 -28.74 26.45
N GLN A 94 -4.79 -29.97 25.96
CA GLN A 94 -4.63 -31.16 26.80
C GLN A 94 -3.17 -31.59 26.97
N ASN A 95 -2.25 -31.12 26.12
CA ASN A 95 -0.85 -31.52 26.14
C ASN A 95 0.08 -30.31 26.25
N LYS A 96 0.82 -30.23 27.36
CA LYS A 96 1.80 -29.17 27.62
C LYS A 96 2.86 -29.04 26.53
N GLY A 97 3.44 -30.15 26.08
CA GLY A 97 4.47 -30.14 25.05
C GLY A 97 3.93 -29.69 23.69
N ASP A 98 2.71 -30.10 23.35
CA ASP A 98 2.04 -29.63 22.15
C ASP A 98 1.72 -28.12 22.25
N CYS A 99 1.25 -27.63 23.39
CA CYS A 99 1.05 -26.19 23.59
C CYS A 99 2.36 -25.39 23.45
N GLU A 100 3.39 -25.76 24.18
CA GLU A 100 4.65 -24.99 24.27
C GLU A 100 5.53 -25.13 23.01
N SER A 101 5.24 -26.10 22.12
CA SER A 101 5.92 -26.24 20.82
C SER A 101 5.42 -25.25 19.75
N HIS A 102 4.40 -24.45 20.05
CA HIS A 102 3.78 -23.51 19.12
C HIS A 102 4.00 -22.05 19.53
N LYS A 103 4.02 -21.18 18.53
CA LYS A 103 4.10 -19.72 18.69
C LYS A 103 3.19 -19.01 17.71
N LEU A 104 2.85 -17.77 18.01
CA LEU A 104 2.27 -16.83 17.06
C LEU A 104 3.38 -15.84 16.65
N LEU A 105 3.69 -15.73 15.37
CA LEU A 105 4.70 -14.80 14.87
C LEU A 105 4.05 -13.76 13.95
N TRP A 106 4.46 -12.49 14.10
CA TRP A 106 4.10 -11.41 13.18
C TRP A 106 5.35 -10.65 12.78
N ARG A 107 5.50 -10.41 11.47
CA ARG A 107 6.62 -9.65 10.95
C ARG A 107 6.21 -8.18 10.82
N THR A 108 6.99 -7.29 11.42
CA THR A 108 6.84 -5.84 11.21
C THR A 108 7.60 -5.42 9.95
N THR A 109 7.24 -4.26 9.38
CA THR A 109 7.87 -3.70 8.18
C THR A 109 9.36 -3.43 8.34
N ASP A 110 9.85 -3.31 9.58
CA ASP A 110 11.24 -2.98 9.90
C ASP A 110 12.14 -4.22 10.04
N GLY A 111 11.65 -5.40 9.67
CA GLY A 111 12.41 -6.66 9.79
C GLY A 111 12.51 -7.19 11.23
N ILE A 112 11.78 -6.59 12.17
CA ILE A 112 11.65 -7.09 13.54
C ILE A 112 10.53 -8.13 13.56
N GLU A 113 10.84 -9.34 13.99
CA GLU A 113 9.84 -10.38 14.24
C GLU A 113 9.35 -10.25 15.67
N THR A 114 8.09 -9.87 15.80
CA THR A 114 7.40 -9.84 17.07
C THR A 114 6.62 -11.14 17.19
N GLY A 115 6.61 -11.77 18.35
CA GLY A 115 5.80 -12.97 18.52
C GLY A 115 5.31 -13.15 19.94
N ARG A 116 4.43 -14.13 20.13
CA ARG A 116 3.98 -14.60 21.43
C ARG A 116 4.11 -16.10 21.52
N LEU A 117 4.58 -16.58 22.66
CA LEU A 117 4.68 -18.01 22.93
C LEU A 117 3.32 -18.53 23.37
N CYS A 118 2.98 -19.75 22.98
CA CYS A 118 1.87 -20.43 23.59
C CYS A 118 2.32 -20.97 24.97
N THR A 119 1.53 -20.72 26.00
CA THR A 119 1.85 -21.09 27.39
C THR A 119 0.76 -22.00 27.93
N PHE A 120 1.19 -23.16 28.42
CA PHE A 120 0.27 -24.09 29.04
C PHE A 120 -0.04 -23.67 30.47
N VAL A 121 -1.31 -23.40 30.76
CA VAL A 121 -1.77 -23.01 32.09
C VAL A 121 -2.62 -24.15 32.65
N ALA A 122 -2.16 -24.75 33.75
CA ALA A 122 -2.92 -25.73 34.52
C ALA A 122 -3.55 -25.03 35.73
N GLY A 123 -4.87 -24.85 35.70
CA GLY A 123 -5.69 -24.28 36.78
C GLY A 123 -6.42 -25.34 37.61
N GLN A 124 -7.44 -24.91 38.39
CA GLN A 124 -8.29 -25.78 39.23
C GLN A 124 -9.17 -26.74 38.40
N GLY A 125 -8.56 -27.69 37.71
CA GLY A 125 -9.26 -28.70 36.90
C GLY A 125 -9.38 -28.36 35.41
N GLU A 126 -8.93 -27.19 34.98
CA GLU A 126 -8.87 -26.82 33.57
C GLU A 126 -7.42 -26.67 33.12
N THR A 127 -7.11 -27.28 31.98
CA THR A 127 -5.83 -27.11 31.27
C THR A 127 -6.12 -26.36 29.98
N THR A 128 -5.40 -25.27 29.76
CA THR A 128 -5.66 -24.40 28.60
C THR A 128 -4.35 -23.85 28.05
N CYS A 129 -4.24 -23.83 26.73
CA CYS A 129 -3.09 -23.29 26.03
C CYS A 129 -3.35 -21.81 25.72
N GLN A 130 -2.81 -20.92 26.55
CA GLN A 130 -3.02 -19.48 26.44
C GLN A 130 -1.91 -18.80 25.66
N MET A 131 -2.18 -17.56 25.27
CA MET A 131 -1.18 -16.71 24.63
C MET A 131 -0.33 -16.03 25.70
N GLY A 132 0.95 -16.35 25.73
CA GLY A 132 1.90 -15.88 26.74
C GLY A 132 2.50 -14.51 26.45
N GLU A 133 3.71 -14.32 26.96
CA GLU A 133 4.44 -13.06 26.84
C GLU A 133 4.81 -12.72 25.40
N LEU A 134 4.81 -11.41 25.15
CA LEU A 134 5.28 -10.81 23.91
C LEU A 134 6.81 -10.82 23.91
N TYR A 135 7.40 -11.34 22.84
CA TYR A 135 8.83 -11.23 22.60
C TYR A 135 9.10 -10.50 21.29
N LEU A 136 10.26 -9.84 21.23
CA LEU A 136 10.80 -9.23 20.03
C LEU A 136 12.11 -9.91 19.70
N CYS A 137 12.22 -10.41 18.47
CA CYS A 137 13.42 -10.99 17.92
C CYS A 137 13.88 -10.17 16.73
N ALA A 138 15.04 -9.52 16.89
CA ALA A 138 15.77 -8.99 15.77
C ALA A 138 16.37 -10.17 15.01
N ILE A 139 15.89 -10.45 13.79
CA ILE A 139 16.61 -11.35 12.90
C ILE A 139 17.95 -10.67 12.60
N PRO A 140 19.11 -11.27 12.91
CA PRO A 140 20.37 -10.71 12.47
C PRO A 140 20.31 -10.58 10.94
N PRO A 141 20.77 -9.46 10.35
CA PRO A 141 20.75 -9.31 8.90
C PRO A 141 21.43 -10.54 8.27
N PRO A 142 20.91 -11.04 7.12
CA PRO A 142 21.54 -12.17 6.44
C PRO A 142 23.04 -11.87 6.28
N PRO A 143 23.91 -12.89 6.44
CA PRO A 143 25.33 -12.67 6.26
C PRO A 143 25.55 -11.99 4.90
N LEU A 144 26.32 -10.90 4.90
CA LEU A 144 26.65 -10.20 3.66
C LEU A 144 27.18 -11.24 2.66
N PRO A 145 26.73 -11.19 1.39
CA PRO A 145 27.33 -12.05 0.38
C PRO A 145 28.84 -11.85 0.41
N PRO A 146 29.66 -12.91 0.20
CA PRO A 146 31.09 -12.75 0.12
C PRO A 146 31.39 -11.64 -0.90
N PRO A 147 32.38 -10.77 -0.65
CA PRO A 147 32.73 -9.71 -1.59
C PRO A 147 32.88 -10.35 -2.96
N SER A 148 32.11 -9.87 -3.94
CA SER A 148 32.18 -10.38 -5.30
C SER A 148 33.65 -10.41 -5.70
N SER A 149 34.14 -11.56 -6.14
CA SER A 149 35.54 -11.71 -6.57
C SER A 149 35.95 -10.49 -7.39
N PRO A 150 37.16 -9.94 -7.18
CA PRO A 150 37.58 -8.72 -7.85
C PRO A 150 37.26 -8.82 -9.34
N LEU A 151 36.58 -7.80 -9.87
CA LEU A 151 36.22 -7.73 -11.28
C LEU A 151 37.46 -8.11 -12.12
N PRO A 152 37.36 -9.03 -13.09
CA PRO A 152 38.50 -9.35 -13.94
C PRO A 152 39.09 -8.05 -14.47
N SER A 153 40.39 -7.87 -14.27
CA SER A 153 41.09 -6.64 -14.62
C SER A 153 40.71 -6.23 -16.04
N ARG A 154 40.21 -5.01 -16.20
CA ARG A 154 39.80 -4.49 -17.51
C ARG A 154 40.97 -4.71 -18.49
N PRO A 155 40.75 -5.36 -19.65
CA PRO A 155 41.81 -5.55 -20.62
C PRO A 155 42.40 -4.18 -21.01
N PRO A 156 43.71 -4.10 -21.28
CA PRO A 156 44.36 -2.86 -21.67
C PRO A 156 43.65 -2.25 -22.88
N SER A 157 43.47 -0.93 -22.86
CA SER A 157 42.90 -0.20 -23.99
C SER A 157 43.70 -0.47 -25.27
N PRO A 158 43.06 -0.63 -26.43
CA PRO A 158 43.77 -0.75 -27.70
C PRO A 158 44.61 0.51 -27.98
N PRO A 159 45.74 0.38 -28.67
CA PRO A 159 46.58 1.53 -29.05
C PRO A 159 45.80 2.50 -29.94
N SER A 160 46.04 3.81 -29.75
CA SER A 160 45.43 4.85 -30.59
C SER A 160 45.92 4.73 -32.04
N PRO A 161 45.05 5.00 -33.03
CA PRO A 161 45.45 5.02 -34.44
C PRO A 161 46.46 6.15 -34.72
N PRO A 162 47.34 5.99 -35.73
CA PRO A 162 48.28 7.03 -36.13
C PRO A 162 47.55 8.27 -36.67
N ALA A 163 48.05 9.45 -36.32
CA ALA A 163 47.61 10.71 -36.91
C ALA A 163 48.19 10.83 -38.32
N PHE A 164 47.33 11.12 -39.30
CA PHE A 164 47.70 11.40 -40.69
C PHE A 164 47.82 12.90 -40.93
#